data_AF-A0AAD7ISW7-F1
#
_entry.id   AF-A0AAD7ISW7-F1
#
_cell.length_a   1.000
_cell.length_b   1.000
_cell.length_c   1.000
_cell.angle_alpha   90.00
_cell.angle_beta   90.00
_cell.angle_gamma   90.00
#
_symmetry.space_group_name_H-M   'P 1'
#
loop_
_entity.id
_entity.type
_entity.pdbx_description
1 polymer ?
#
loop_
_entity_poly.entity_id
_entity_poly.type
_entity_poly.pdbx_seq_one_letter_code
_entity_poly.pdbx_strand_id
1 'polypeptide(L)'
;RDSALDNGIIIHELTHGLTHHMTGGGTTRSLRSLEGSGLGEGWSDAMADWVFQTSAPIKDYVHAVYATGNPNGNRMFPYSTSAKTNPLRYRDVKTYVKKNSIHSVSPFPQIWANLLHNVHAALVEKYGFSTSAMTNPNGSEGNIVFLHLSMD
;
A
#
# COMPACT_ATOMS: atom_id res chain seq x y z
N ARG A 1 22.08 6.57 -2.76
CA ARG A 1 21.38 6.28 -1.50
C ARG A 1 21.02 4.80 -1.56
N ASP A 2 21.32 4.04 -0.51
CA ASP A 2 21.15 2.58 -0.55
C ASP A 2 19.68 2.22 -0.27
N SER A 3 19.02 1.50 -1.19
CA SER A 3 17.62 1.11 -1.01
C SER A 3 17.41 0.20 0.20
N ALA A 4 18.46 -0.50 0.66
CA ALA A 4 18.41 -1.31 1.87
C ALA A 4 18.17 -0.49 3.15
N LEU A 5 18.39 0.82 3.10
CA LEU A 5 18.14 1.75 4.21
C LEU A 5 16.79 2.46 4.11
N ASP A 6 15.98 2.16 3.10
CA ASP A 6 14.61 2.66 2.95
C ASP A 6 13.61 1.61 3.43
N ASN A 7 13.12 1.75 4.66
CA ASN A 7 12.19 0.78 5.26
C ASN A 7 10.92 0.60 4.41
N GLY A 8 10.49 1.61 3.67
CA GLY A 8 9.31 1.50 2.79
C GLY A 8 9.53 0.43 1.71
N ILE A 9 10.71 0.43 1.09
CA ILE A 9 11.09 -0.57 0.09
C ILE A 9 11.21 -1.95 0.73
N ILE A 10 11.87 -2.08 1.88
CA ILE A 10 12.04 -3.39 2.52
C ILE A 10 10.69 -4.02 2.87
N ILE A 11 9.77 -3.24 3.42
CA ILE A 11 8.42 -3.71 3.78
C ILE A 11 7.63 -4.08 2.51
N HIS A 12 7.76 -3.27 1.44
CA HIS A 12 7.15 -3.56 0.15
C HIS A 12 7.58 -4.94 -0.38
N GLU A 13 8.89 -5.20 -0.46
CA GLU A 13 9.41 -6.46 -0.98
C GLU A 13 9.03 -7.67 -0.11
N LEU A 14 9.03 -7.50 1.23
CA LEU A 14 8.55 -8.54 2.15
C LEU A 14 7.06 -8.86 1.94
N THR A 15 6.26 -7.84 1.61
CA THR A 15 4.82 -8.00 1.38
C THR A 15 4.52 -8.73 0.07
N HIS A 16 5.42 -8.70 -0.92
CA HIS A 16 5.32 -9.63 -2.06
C HIS A 16 5.36 -11.08 -1.60
N GLY A 17 6.28 -11.43 -0.70
CA GLY A 17 6.35 -12.78 -0.12
C GLY A 17 5.01 -13.16 0.52
N LEU A 18 4.49 -12.29 1.39
CA LEU A 18 3.20 -12.49 2.05
C LEU A 18 2.07 -12.74 1.05
N THR A 19 1.85 -11.82 0.12
CA THR A 19 0.72 -11.85 -0.81
C THR A 19 0.77 -13.05 -1.76
N HIS A 20 1.95 -13.46 -2.22
CA HIS A 20 2.11 -14.66 -3.06
C HIS A 20 1.84 -15.97 -2.30
N HIS A 21 2.10 -16.01 -0.99
CA HIS A 21 1.79 -17.17 -0.15
C HIS A 21 0.32 -17.24 0.22
N MET A 22 -0.31 -16.12 0.58
CA MET A 22 -1.70 -16.11 1.01
C MET A 22 -2.67 -16.28 -0.16
N THR A 23 -2.37 -15.66 -1.32
CA THR A 23 -3.28 -15.68 -2.46
C THR A 23 -3.26 -17.05 -3.15
N GLY A 24 -4.42 -17.70 -3.22
CA GLY A 24 -4.61 -19.00 -3.89
C GLY A 24 -3.83 -20.14 -3.26
N GLY A 25 -3.71 -20.12 -1.92
CA GLY A 25 -3.33 -21.28 -1.11
C GLY A 25 -1.86 -21.69 -1.20
N GLY A 26 -0.92 -20.74 -1.26
CA GLY A 26 0.52 -21.02 -1.12
C GLY A 26 1.21 -21.51 -2.39
N THR A 27 0.52 -21.55 -3.54
CA THR A 27 1.11 -22.06 -4.79
C THR A 27 2.00 -21.05 -5.52
N THR A 28 2.10 -19.80 -5.01
CA THR A 28 2.83 -18.65 -5.57
C THR A 28 2.46 -18.25 -7.01
N ARG A 29 1.40 -18.85 -7.57
CA ARG A 29 0.97 -18.63 -8.97
C ARG A 29 -0.15 -17.61 -9.14
N SER A 30 -0.80 -17.23 -8.04
CA SER A 30 -2.12 -16.58 -8.07
C SER A 30 -2.08 -15.09 -8.45
N LEU A 31 -0.93 -14.43 -8.32
CA LEU A 31 -0.75 -13.01 -8.66
C LEU A 31 0.06 -12.79 -9.95
N ARG A 32 0.09 -13.77 -10.87
CA ARG A 32 0.88 -13.68 -12.11
C ARG A 32 0.14 -13.03 -13.29
N SER A 33 -1.17 -12.84 -13.20
CA SER A 33 -1.91 -12.07 -14.21
C SER A 33 -1.56 -10.58 -14.09
N LEU A 34 -1.75 -9.80 -15.17
CA LEU A 34 -1.47 -8.36 -15.15
C LEU A 34 -2.19 -7.65 -14.00
N GLU A 35 -3.46 -7.99 -13.81
CA GLU A 35 -4.28 -7.45 -12.71
C GLU A 35 -3.83 -8.01 -11.35
N GLY A 36 -3.57 -9.31 -11.24
CA GLY A 36 -3.09 -9.91 -10.00
C GLY A 36 -1.77 -9.31 -9.53
N SER A 37 -0.79 -9.16 -10.44
CA SER A 37 0.52 -8.58 -10.10
C SER A 37 0.38 -7.14 -9.66
N GLY A 38 -0.49 -6.36 -10.31
CA GLY A 38 -0.70 -4.97 -9.93
C GLY A 38 -1.43 -4.80 -8.59
N LEU A 39 -2.33 -5.72 -8.22
CA LEU A 39 -2.89 -5.75 -6.86
C LEU A 39 -1.79 -6.09 -5.85
N GLY A 40 -0.91 -7.04 -6.18
CA GLY A 40 0.28 -7.39 -5.39
C GLY A 40 1.15 -6.19 -5.04
N GLU A 41 1.54 -5.39 -6.05
CA GLU A 41 2.26 -4.13 -5.85
C GLU A 41 1.51 -3.14 -4.95
N GLY A 42 0.19 -3.02 -5.12
CA GLY A 42 -0.63 -2.11 -4.34
C GLY A 42 -0.77 -2.52 -2.87
N TRP A 43 -0.88 -3.82 -2.58
CA TRP A 43 -0.83 -4.34 -1.21
C TRP A 43 0.54 -4.09 -0.58
N SER A 44 1.62 -4.27 -1.33
CA SER A 44 2.97 -3.99 -0.84
C SER A 44 3.17 -2.54 -0.44
N ASP A 45 2.68 -1.59 -1.25
CA ASP A 45 2.69 -0.16 -0.89
C ASP A 45 1.78 0.16 0.29
N ALA A 46 0.58 -0.45 0.37
CA ALA A 46 -0.36 -0.23 1.46
C ALA A 46 0.17 -0.74 2.81
N MET A 47 0.92 -1.85 2.81
CA MET A 47 1.56 -2.37 4.02
C MET A 47 2.71 -1.46 4.46
N ALA A 48 3.52 -0.97 3.51
CA ALA A 48 4.56 0.02 3.79
C ALA A 48 3.96 1.30 4.39
N ASP A 49 2.86 1.80 3.81
CA ASP A 49 2.09 2.92 4.35
C ASP A 49 1.64 2.65 5.79
N TRP A 50 0.96 1.54 6.04
CA TRP A 50 0.47 1.16 7.37
C TRP A 50 1.56 1.18 8.44
N VAL A 51 2.75 0.63 8.15
CA VAL A 51 3.88 0.59 9.09
C VAL A 51 4.43 1.99 9.40
N PHE A 52 4.37 2.93 8.44
CA PHE A 52 4.88 4.29 8.61
C PHE A 52 3.95 5.20 9.40
N GLN A 53 2.70 4.81 9.61
CA GLN A 53 1.75 5.59 10.41
C GLN A 53 2.05 5.41 11.90
N THR A 54 2.15 6.52 12.63
CA THR A 54 2.53 6.53 14.06
C THR A 54 1.46 7.12 14.97
N SER A 55 0.44 7.75 14.41
CA SER A 55 -0.68 8.34 15.15
C SER A 55 -1.90 8.55 14.24
N ALA A 56 -3.06 8.80 14.84
CA ALA A 56 -4.18 9.42 14.15
C ALA A 56 -3.97 10.95 13.99
N PRO A 57 -4.60 11.60 12.98
CA PRO A 57 -5.18 10.96 11.80
C PRO A 57 -4.09 10.37 10.88
N ILE A 58 -4.48 9.43 10.02
CA ILE A 58 -3.59 8.88 8.99
C ILE A 58 -3.11 10.00 8.07
N LYS A 59 -1.80 10.08 7.86
CA LYS A 59 -1.14 11.13 7.06
C LYS A 59 -0.85 10.64 5.66
N ASP A 60 -0.75 11.58 4.71
CA ASP A 60 -0.30 11.28 3.37
C ASP A 60 1.05 10.53 3.38
N TYR A 61 1.15 9.48 2.57
CA TYR A 61 2.36 8.64 2.49
C TYR A 61 3.03 8.76 1.13
N VAL A 62 4.35 8.93 1.14
CA VAL A 62 5.19 9.01 -0.06
C VAL A 62 6.22 7.89 -0.02
N HIS A 63 6.14 6.98 -0.99
CA HIS A 63 6.96 5.79 -1.04
C HIS A 63 8.36 6.07 -1.63
N ALA A 64 9.39 5.43 -1.06
CA ALA A 64 10.78 5.46 -1.53
C ALA A 64 11.48 6.85 -1.58
N VAL A 65 11.10 7.79 -0.71
CA VAL A 65 11.70 9.14 -0.66
C VAL A 65 13.20 9.11 -0.45
N TYR A 66 13.70 8.25 0.46
CA TYR A 66 15.13 8.14 0.72
C TYR A 66 15.84 7.50 -0.46
N ALA A 67 15.42 6.32 -0.92
CA ALA A 67 16.13 5.61 -1.99
C ALA A 67 16.21 6.44 -3.29
N THR A 68 15.12 7.12 -3.66
CA THR A 68 15.08 7.97 -4.86
C THR A 68 15.79 9.29 -4.68
N GLY A 69 15.88 9.81 -3.46
CA GLY A 69 16.33 11.18 -3.23
C GLY A 69 15.37 12.26 -3.71
N ASN A 70 14.13 11.88 -3.98
CA ASN A 70 13.08 12.74 -4.48
C ASN A 70 12.02 12.91 -3.40
N PRO A 71 11.67 14.14 -2.97
CA PRO A 71 10.59 14.35 -2.00
C PRO A 71 9.23 13.84 -2.49
N ASN A 72 9.05 13.65 -3.80
CA ASN A 72 7.85 13.06 -4.39
C ASN A 72 7.89 11.53 -4.51
N GLY A 73 8.99 10.88 -4.11
CA GLY A 73 9.14 9.43 -4.15
C GLY A 73 9.18 8.84 -5.57
N ASN A 74 8.74 7.59 -5.70
CA ASN A 74 8.72 6.83 -6.96
C ASN A 74 7.31 6.53 -7.52
N ARG A 75 6.25 7.07 -6.91
CA ARG A 75 4.86 6.96 -7.39
C ARG A 75 4.41 8.29 -8.01
N MET A 76 3.30 8.27 -8.76
CA MET A 76 2.79 9.45 -9.45
C MET A 76 2.23 10.50 -8.49
N PHE A 77 1.62 10.05 -7.39
CA PHE A 77 1.02 10.89 -6.36
C PHE A 77 1.27 10.25 -4.98
N PRO A 78 1.35 11.07 -3.91
CA PRO A 78 1.24 10.56 -2.54
C PRO A 78 -0.05 9.75 -2.35
N TYR A 79 -0.01 8.73 -1.50
CA TYR A 79 -1.24 8.11 -1.01
C TYR A 79 -1.93 9.06 -0.05
N SER A 80 -3.18 9.39 -0.33
CA SER A 80 -3.87 10.49 0.34
C SER A 80 -5.39 10.32 0.28
N THR A 81 -6.05 10.76 1.34
CA THR A 81 -7.52 10.94 1.38
C THR A 81 -7.97 12.19 0.63
N SER A 82 -7.05 13.10 0.28
CA SER A 82 -7.35 14.30 -0.50
C SER A 82 -7.39 13.98 -1.99
N ALA A 83 -8.55 14.18 -2.60
CA ALA A 83 -8.73 14.08 -4.06
C ALA A 83 -7.90 15.10 -4.86
N LYS A 84 -7.39 16.16 -4.22
CA LYS A 84 -6.48 17.13 -4.83
C LYS A 84 -5.05 16.63 -4.84
N THR A 85 -4.64 15.91 -3.79
CA THR A 85 -3.30 15.32 -3.67
C THR A 85 -3.20 14.06 -4.51
N ASN A 86 -4.20 13.17 -4.44
CA ASN A 86 -4.29 11.97 -5.24
C ASN A 86 -5.60 11.91 -6.05
N PRO A 87 -5.56 12.27 -7.35
CA PRO A 87 -6.73 12.29 -8.21
C PRO A 87 -7.07 10.92 -8.82
N LEU A 88 -6.29 9.86 -8.55
CA LEU A 88 -6.46 8.56 -9.19
C LEU A 88 -7.79 7.90 -8.80
N ARG A 89 -8.46 7.29 -9.78
CA ARG A 89 -9.74 6.59 -9.66
C ARG A 89 -9.70 5.29 -10.45
N TYR A 90 -10.61 4.37 -10.15
CA TYR A 90 -10.72 3.10 -10.87
C TYR A 90 -10.94 3.27 -12.39
N ARG A 91 -11.58 4.36 -12.82
CA ARG A 91 -11.71 4.68 -14.26
C ARG A 91 -10.36 4.87 -14.97
N ASP A 92 -9.32 5.27 -14.24
CA ASP A 92 -7.99 5.58 -14.79
C ASP A 92 -7.16 4.31 -15.05
N VAL A 93 -7.63 3.14 -14.58
CA VAL A 93 -7.03 1.83 -14.89
C VAL A 93 -6.99 1.58 -16.40
N LYS A 94 -8.08 1.92 -17.12
CA LYS A 94 -8.21 1.68 -18.56
C LYS A 94 -7.15 2.40 -19.39
N THR A 95 -6.60 3.50 -18.88
CA THR A 95 -5.66 4.36 -19.60
C THR A 95 -4.27 3.71 -19.76
N TYR A 96 -3.96 2.66 -19.00
CA TYR A 96 -2.60 2.08 -18.93
C TYR A 96 -2.49 0.57 -19.16
N VAL A 97 -3.60 -0.16 -19.30
CA VAL A 97 -3.56 -1.58 -19.75
C VAL A 97 -2.80 -1.73 -21.09
N LYS A 98 -2.64 -0.65 -21.87
CA LYS A 98 -1.85 -0.64 -23.11
C LYS A 98 -0.32 -0.58 -22.93
N LYS A 99 0.21 -0.24 -21.75
CA LYS A 99 1.66 -0.22 -21.48
C LYS A 99 1.96 -1.24 -20.39
N ASN A 100 2.61 -2.35 -20.75
CA ASN A 100 3.04 -3.46 -19.88
C ASN A 100 4.07 -3.04 -18.79
N SER A 101 3.78 -2.05 -17.95
CA SER A 101 4.67 -1.59 -16.87
C SER A 101 3.93 -1.71 -15.54
N ILE A 102 4.34 -2.66 -14.70
CA ILE A 102 3.65 -2.98 -13.44
C ILE A 102 4.26 -2.21 -12.26
N HIS A 103 5.52 -1.78 -12.34
CA HIS A 103 6.28 -1.36 -11.15
C HIS A 103 6.40 0.15 -10.91
N SER A 104 6.03 1.06 -11.83
CA SER A 104 6.12 2.52 -11.56
C SER A 104 5.27 3.41 -12.47
N VAL A 105 5.03 2.99 -13.72
CA VAL A 105 4.35 3.83 -14.72
C VAL A 105 2.86 3.51 -14.83
N SER A 106 2.41 2.36 -14.33
CA SER A 106 0.98 2.06 -14.30
C SER A 106 0.30 2.67 -13.07
N PRO A 107 -0.85 3.33 -13.24
CA PRO A 107 -1.70 3.82 -12.16
C PRO A 107 -2.35 2.68 -11.39
N PHE A 108 -2.44 1.47 -11.96
CA PHE A 108 -3.27 0.42 -11.38
C PHE A 108 -2.84 -0.01 -9.97
N PRO A 109 -1.55 -0.33 -9.70
CA PRO A 109 -1.07 -0.56 -8.33
C PRO A 109 -1.36 0.61 -7.38
N GLN A 110 -1.15 1.83 -7.87
CA GLN A 110 -1.27 3.05 -7.08
C GLN A 110 -2.74 3.38 -6.78
N ILE A 111 -3.66 3.03 -7.67
CA ILE A 111 -5.10 3.11 -7.43
C ILE A 111 -5.50 2.15 -6.31
N TRP A 112 -5.01 0.91 -6.35
CA TRP A 112 -5.29 -0.10 -5.32
C TRP A 112 -4.73 0.31 -3.97
N ALA A 113 -3.44 0.71 -3.90
CA ALA A 113 -2.82 1.21 -2.68
C ALA A 113 -3.54 2.45 -2.13
N ASN A 114 -3.92 3.41 -2.98
CA ASN A 114 -4.65 4.60 -2.52
C ASN A 114 -6.06 4.27 -2.01
N LEU A 115 -6.73 3.27 -2.60
CA LEU A 115 -8.01 2.77 -2.10
C LEU A 115 -7.83 2.21 -0.68
N LEU A 116 -6.82 1.38 -0.46
CA LEU A 116 -6.51 0.81 0.84
C LEU A 116 -6.10 1.88 1.87
N HIS A 117 -5.33 2.91 1.46
CA HIS A 117 -5.03 4.08 2.30
C HIS A 117 -6.31 4.77 2.80
N ASN A 118 -7.30 4.95 1.92
CA ASN A 118 -8.58 5.56 2.29
C ASN A 118 -9.38 4.65 3.25
N VAL A 119 -9.34 3.33 3.05
CA VAL A 119 -9.95 2.36 3.99
C VAL A 119 -9.26 2.42 5.36
N HIS A 120 -7.92 2.44 5.40
CA HIS A 120 -7.14 2.57 6.63
C HIS A 120 -7.51 3.86 7.39
N ALA A 121 -7.52 5.00 6.68
CA ALA A 121 -7.89 6.29 7.27
C ALA A 121 -9.32 6.26 7.84
N ALA A 122 -10.29 5.72 7.12
CA ALA A 122 -11.68 5.63 7.58
C ALA A 122 -11.84 4.68 8.78
N LEU A 123 -11.10 3.56 8.82
CA LEU A 123 -11.10 2.65 9.97
C LEU A 123 -10.50 3.33 11.20
N VAL A 124 -9.38 4.04 11.06
CA VAL A 124 -8.73 4.78 12.15
C VAL A 124 -9.58 5.94 12.65
N GLU A 125 -10.26 6.65 11.75
CA GLU A 125 -11.22 7.70 12.13
C GLU A 125 -12.36 7.13 12.98
N LYS A 126 -12.88 5.96 12.61
CA LYS A 126 -14.02 5.34 13.30
C LYS A 126 -13.65 4.63 14.60
N TYR A 127 -12.54 3.91 14.62
CA TYR A 127 -12.18 3.00 15.71
C TYR A 127 -10.93 3.43 16.50
N GLY A 128 -10.32 4.57 16.15
CA GLY A 128 -9.10 5.06 16.77
C GLY A 128 -7.82 4.41 16.23
N PHE A 129 -6.68 4.86 16.74
CA PHE A 129 -5.35 4.35 16.39
C PHE A 129 -4.70 3.69 17.60
N SER A 130 -4.27 2.44 17.45
CA SER A 130 -3.46 1.75 18.47
C SER A 130 -1.97 2.00 18.24
N THR A 131 -1.30 2.50 19.27
CA THR A 131 0.17 2.63 19.29
C THR A 131 0.89 1.29 19.53
N SER A 132 0.15 0.22 19.82
CA SER A 132 0.68 -1.13 20.04
C SER A 132 0.31 -2.11 18.92
N ALA A 133 -0.28 -1.65 17.82
CA ALA A 133 -0.75 -2.51 16.73
C ALA A 133 0.33 -3.42 16.12
N MET A 134 1.61 -3.02 16.18
CA MET A 134 2.73 -3.84 15.69
C MET A 134 3.07 -5.04 16.58
N THR A 135 2.65 -5.03 17.85
CA THR A 135 2.99 -6.08 18.83
C THR A 135 1.78 -6.71 19.49
N ASN A 136 0.60 -6.12 19.33
CA ASN A 136 -0.66 -6.62 19.87
C ASN A 136 -1.78 -6.55 18.81
N PRO A 137 -2.16 -7.69 18.21
CA PRO A 137 -3.21 -7.74 17.19
C PRO A 137 -4.62 -7.89 17.77
N ASN A 138 -4.80 -7.96 19.10
CA ASN A 138 -6.10 -8.27 19.71
C ASN A 138 -7.00 -7.05 19.94
N GLY A 139 -6.52 -5.85 19.61
CA GLY A 139 -7.28 -4.61 19.75
C GLY A 139 -8.37 -4.45 18.71
N SER A 140 -9.29 -3.52 18.95
CA SER A 140 -10.37 -3.16 18.04
C SER A 140 -10.11 -1.86 17.28
N GLU A 141 -8.94 -1.26 17.46
CA GLU A 141 -8.55 0.00 16.83
C GLU A 141 -8.40 -0.16 15.31
N GLY A 142 -8.62 0.93 14.59
CA GLY A 142 -8.79 0.91 13.14
C GLY A 142 -7.57 0.40 12.37
N ASN A 143 -6.37 0.70 12.84
CA ASN A 143 -5.14 0.19 12.25
C ASN A 143 -4.92 -1.31 12.53
N ILE A 144 -5.42 -1.85 13.65
CA ILE A 144 -5.42 -3.30 13.90
C ILE A 144 -6.46 -3.98 12.99
N VAL A 145 -7.67 -3.43 12.92
CA VAL A 145 -8.74 -3.94 12.04
C VAL A 145 -8.30 -3.93 10.58
N PHE A 146 -7.63 -2.86 10.12
CA PHE A 146 -7.09 -2.78 8.77
C PHE A 146 -6.08 -3.90 8.50
N LEU A 147 -5.19 -4.19 9.45
CA LEU A 147 -4.18 -5.24 9.31
C LEU A 147 -4.83 -6.62 9.14
N HIS A 148 -5.81 -6.96 9.98
CA HIS A 148 -6.57 -8.22 9.87
C HIS A 148 -7.26 -8.32 8.52
N LEU A 149 -8.05 -7.31 8.13
CA LEU A 149 -8.76 -7.30 6.85
C LEU A 149 -7.84 -7.33 5.62
N SER A 150 -6.57 -6.96 5.78
CA SER A 150 -5.58 -7.03 4.70
C SER A 150 -5.01 -8.44 4.52
N MET A 151 -5.15 -9.30 5.52
CA MET A 151 -4.55 -10.64 5.58
C MET A 151 -5.58 -11.78 5.58
N ASP A 152 -6.79 -11.57 6.10
CA ASP A 152 -7.87 -12.56 6.15
C ASP A 152 -8.38 -13.00 4.75
#